data_AF-A0A9D7JWR6-F1
#
_entry.id   AF-A0A9D7JWR6-F1
#
_cell.length_a   1.000
_cell.length_b   1.000
_cell.length_c   1.000
_cell.angle_alpha   90.00
_cell.angle_beta   90.00
_cell.angle_gamma   90.00
#
_symmetry.space_group_name_H-M   'P 1'
#
loop_
_entity.id
_entity.type
_entity.pdbx_description
1 polymer ?
#
loop_
_entity_poly.entity_id
_entity_poly.type
_entity_poly.pdbx_seq_one_letter_code
_entity_poly.pdbx_strand_id
1 'polypeptide(L)'
;MRYLIGDDIFFPALKKLATDTAYTYDHFVTSMDVEKLFSTASGKNLKPFFDFYLRTTDVLDVQVKEIGFQKYEIKINNFFMPLPFDIITNDRMNKIVIPLEGIVVESVLPPQVDAKGFYLKKVTLQ
;
A
#
# COMPACT_ATOMS: atom_id res chain seq x y z
N MET A 1 5.07 -2.30 3.46
CA MET A 1 4.99 -3.65 2.85
C MET A 1 4.15 -4.64 3.65
N ARG A 2 4.41 -4.87 4.95
CA ARG A 2 3.61 -5.77 5.81
C ARG A 2 2.09 -5.57 5.68
N TYR A 3 1.60 -4.33 5.76
CA TYR A 3 0.17 -4.02 5.63
C TYR A 3 -0.45 -4.38 4.25
N LEU A 4 0.36 -4.32 3.19
CA LEU A 4 -0.04 -4.63 1.80
C LEU A 4 -0.24 -6.13 1.58
N ILE A 5 0.71 -6.95 2.03
CA ILE A 5 0.71 -8.41 1.77
C ILE A 5 0.15 -9.24 2.94
N GLY A 6 -0.03 -8.63 4.11
CA GLY A 6 -0.53 -9.29 5.31
C GLY A 6 0.56 -10.03 6.08
N ASP A 7 0.27 -10.30 7.34
CA ASP A 7 1.21 -10.87 8.31
C ASP A 7 1.58 -12.32 7.97
N ASP A 8 0.58 -13.09 7.54
CA ASP A 8 0.72 -14.52 7.19
C ASP A 8 1.68 -14.76 6.02
N ILE A 9 1.89 -13.76 5.16
CA ILE A 9 2.85 -13.82 4.06
C ILE A 9 4.16 -13.12 4.46
N PHE A 10 4.06 -11.94 5.08
CA PHE A 10 5.20 -11.11 5.39
C PHE A 10 6.17 -11.78 6.36
N PHE A 11 5.69 -12.35 7.46
CA PHE A 11 6.56 -12.90 8.49
C PHE A 11 7.29 -14.18 8.05
N PRO A 12 6.64 -15.15 7.37
CA PRO A 12 7.36 -16.29 6.81
C PRO A 12 8.41 -15.90 5.77
N ALA A 13 8.11 -14.95 4.89
CA ALA A 13 9.07 -14.44 3.91
C ALA A 13 10.25 -13.73 4.59
N LEU A 14 10.00 -12.93 5.62
CA LEU A 14 11.04 -12.28 6.42
C LEU A 14 11.92 -13.30 7.15
N LYS A 15 11.31 -14.35 7.72
CA LYS A 15 12.07 -15.45 8.34
C LYS A 15 12.98 -16.11 7.32
N LYS A 16 12.46 -16.43 6.12
CA LYS A 16 13.26 -17.02 5.04
C LYS A 16 14.44 -16.11 4.66
N LEU A 17 14.21 -14.81 4.49
CA LEU A 17 15.27 -13.84 4.22
C LEU A 17 16.39 -13.88 5.27
N ALA A 18 16.05 -14.07 6.54
CA ALA A 18 17.00 -14.06 7.64
C ALA A 18 17.73 -15.39 7.89
N THR A 19 17.18 -16.53 7.43
CA THR A 19 17.69 -17.86 7.80
C THR A 19 18.15 -18.73 6.63
N ASP A 20 17.70 -18.45 5.41
CA ASP A 20 18.04 -19.26 4.24
C ASP A 20 19.43 -18.89 3.75
N THR A 21 20.29 -19.89 3.57
CA THR A 21 21.70 -19.73 3.19
C THR A 21 21.89 -18.95 1.88
N ALA A 22 20.89 -18.96 1.00
CA ALA A 22 20.89 -18.16 -0.23
C ALA A 22 20.89 -16.64 0.01
N TYR A 23 20.58 -16.20 1.23
CA TYR A 23 20.48 -14.79 1.62
C TYR A 23 21.35 -14.42 2.85
N THR A 24 22.20 -15.33 3.32
CA THR A 24 23.09 -15.09 4.48
C THR A 24 24.48 -14.60 4.06
N TYR A 25 25.35 -14.33 5.06
CA TYR A 25 26.66 -13.67 5.01
C TYR A 25 27.56 -13.88 3.77
N ASP A 26 27.52 -15.07 3.16
CA ASP A 26 28.30 -15.39 1.95
C ASP A 26 27.69 -14.82 0.66
N HIS A 27 26.48 -14.25 0.73
CA HIS A 27 25.72 -13.69 -0.39
C HIS A 27 25.42 -12.21 -0.14
N PHE A 28 25.85 -11.34 -1.05
CA PHE A 28 25.52 -9.92 -1.01
C PHE A 28 24.08 -9.69 -1.47
N VAL A 29 23.13 -9.73 -0.53
CA VAL A 29 21.70 -9.54 -0.82
C VAL A 29 21.42 -8.10 -1.22
N THR A 30 20.76 -7.94 -2.37
CA THR A 30 20.35 -6.65 -2.90
C THR A 30 18.87 -6.38 -2.69
N SER A 31 18.43 -5.14 -2.91
CA SER A 31 17.00 -4.79 -2.91
C SER A 31 16.20 -5.55 -3.96
N MET A 32 16.84 -6.01 -5.05
CA MET A 32 16.20 -6.85 -6.08
C MET A 32 15.93 -8.27 -5.57
N ASP A 33 16.85 -8.83 -4.78
CA ASP A 33 16.68 -10.17 -4.21
C ASP A 33 15.54 -10.19 -3.18
N VAL A 34 15.46 -9.14 -2.37
CA VAL A 34 14.36 -8.93 -1.41
C VAL A 34 13.04 -8.74 -2.17
N GLU A 35 12.99 -7.87 -3.17
CA GLU A 35 11.79 -7.68 -3.99
C GLU A 35 11.31 -9.00 -4.58
N LYS A 36 12.19 -9.76 -5.22
CA LYS A 36 11.86 -11.06 -5.83
C LYS A 36 11.36 -12.07 -4.80
N LEU A 37 11.97 -12.14 -3.62
CA LEU A 37 11.55 -13.02 -2.54
C LEU A 37 10.11 -12.71 -2.09
N PHE A 38 9.80 -11.44 -1.82
CA PHE A 38 8.47 -11.04 -1.35
C PHE A 38 7.42 -11.07 -2.46
N SER A 39 7.78 -10.75 -3.70
CA SER A 39 6.89 -10.91 -4.86
C SER A 39 6.51 -12.38 -5.06
N THR A 40 7.49 -13.28 -4.97
CA THR A 40 7.26 -14.73 -5.07
C THR A 40 6.37 -15.24 -3.92
N ALA A 41 6.66 -14.84 -2.68
CA ALA A 41 5.90 -15.28 -1.51
C ALA A 41 4.44 -14.78 -1.53
N SER A 42 4.21 -13.56 -2.04
CA SER A 42 2.87 -12.96 -2.08
C SER A 42 2.05 -13.32 -3.33
N GLY A 43 2.67 -13.89 -4.36
CA GLY A 43 2.05 -14.09 -5.66
C GLY A 43 1.68 -12.78 -6.37
N LYS A 44 2.26 -11.65 -5.94
CA LYS A 44 2.01 -10.31 -6.49
C LYS A 44 3.30 -9.73 -7.05
N ASN A 45 3.20 -8.92 -8.11
CA ASN A 45 4.32 -8.12 -8.56
C ASN A 45 4.48 -6.91 -7.63
N LEU A 46 5.44 -6.97 -6.69
CA LEU A 46 5.74 -5.87 -5.76
C LEU A 46 6.77 -4.89 -6.30
N LYS A 47 7.29 -5.10 -7.51
CA LYS A 47 8.25 -4.20 -8.13
C LYS A 47 7.81 -2.71 -8.12
N PRO A 48 6.55 -2.36 -8.48
CA PRO A 48 6.11 -0.95 -8.42
C PRO A 48 6.16 -0.37 -6.99
N PHE A 49 5.88 -1.21 -5.98
CA PHE A 49 5.98 -0.82 -4.57
C PHE A 49 7.43 -0.52 -4.18
N PHE A 50 8.36 -1.41 -4.53
CA PHE A 50 9.78 -1.22 -4.23
C PHE A 50 10.35 -0.03 -5.00
N ASP A 51 10.05 0.11 -6.28
CA ASP A 51 10.54 1.21 -7.11
C ASP A 51 10.09 2.56 -6.55
N PHE A 52 8.83 2.70 -6.14
CA PHE A 52 8.32 3.95 -5.57
C PHE A 52 9.09 4.34 -4.30
N TYR A 53 9.23 3.42 -3.33
CA TYR A 53 9.86 3.74 -2.05
C TYR A 53 11.39 3.76 -2.06
N LEU A 54 12.04 3.09 -3.01
CA LEU A 54 13.51 3.00 -3.06
C LEU A 54 14.14 3.88 -4.15
N ARG A 55 13.37 4.32 -5.15
CA ARG A 55 13.89 5.05 -6.32
C ARG A 55 13.25 6.43 -6.52
N THR A 56 12.28 6.81 -5.68
CA THR A 56 11.67 8.14 -5.73
C THR A 56 11.70 8.79 -4.35
N THR A 57 11.53 10.10 -4.31
CA THR A 57 11.31 10.88 -3.08
C THR A 57 9.84 11.24 -2.87
N ASP A 58 8.96 10.73 -3.73
CA ASP A 58 7.54 11.06 -3.70
C ASP A 58 6.84 10.35 -2.54
N VAL A 59 5.79 10.97 -2.04
CA VAL A 59 4.86 10.35 -1.08
C VAL A 59 3.57 10.02 -1.81
N LEU A 60 2.80 9.04 -1.34
CA LEU A 60 1.52 8.71 -1.99
C LEU A 60 0.61 9.93 -1.97
N ASP A 61 0.17 10.37 -3.15
CA ASP A 61 -0.78 11.48 -3.30
C ASP A 61 -2.19 10.91 -3.36
N VAL A 62 -2.89 10.97 -2.22
CA VAL A 62 -4.27 10.53 -2.10
C VAL A 62 -5.19 11.73 -2.22
N GLN A 63 -6.04 11.72 -3.24
CA GLN A 63 -7.09 12.69 -3.45
C GLN A 63 -8.40 12.16 -2.88
N VAL A 64 -9.10 12.99 -2.11
CA VAL A 64 -10.48 12.79 -1.69
C VAL A 64 -11.30 13.94 -2.25
N LYS A 65 -12.22 13.64 -3.17
CA LYS A 65 -13.00 14.64 -3.89
C LYS A 65 -14.49 14.38 -3.73
N GLU A 66 -15.27 15.40 -3.36
CA GLU A 66 -16.73 15.28 -3.38
C GLU A 66 -17.24 15.34 -4.82
N ILE A 67 -17.94 14.30 -5.26
CA ILE A 67 -18.46 14.17 -6.63
C ILE A 67 -19.99 14.24 -6.71
N GLY A 68 -20.66 14.31 -5.55
CA GLY A 68 -22.10 14.45 -5.42
C GLY A 68 -22.50 14.43 -3.96
N PHE A 69 -23.79 14.63 -3.67
CA PHE A 69 -24.30 14.67 -2.30
C PHE A 69 -23.88 13.42 -1.51
N GLN A 70 -23.04 13.60 -0.49
CA GLN A 70 -22.51 12.53 0.37
C GLN A 70 -21.73 11.44 -0.39
N LYS A 71 -21.17 11.76 -1.56
CA LYS A 71 -20.38 10.84 -2.40
C LYS A 71 -18.99 11.38 -2.61
N TYR A 72 -18.00 10.60 -2.18
CA TYR A 72 -16.59 10.96 -2.27
C TYR A 72 -15.84 9.98 -3.16
N GLU A 73 -15.13 10.49 -4.15
CA GLU A 73 -14.12 9.76 -4.91
C GLU A 73 -12.81 9.77 -4.14
N ILE A 74 -12.19 8.61 -3.98
CA ILE A 74 -10.87 8.45 -3.37
C ILE A 74 -9.94 7.81 -4.41
N LYS A 75 -8.85 8.50 -4.74
CA LYS A 75 -7.91 8.09 -5.78
C LYS A 75 -6.46 8.33 -5.37
N ILE A 76 -5.56 7.49 -5.87
CA ILE A 76 -4.12 7.63 -5.68
C ILE A 76 -3.51 8.09 -7.01
N ASN A 77 -2.97 9.31 -7.05
CA ASN A 77 -2.62 9.94 -8.32
C ASN A 77 -1.29 9.46 -8.91
N ASN A 78 -0.33 9.12 -8.04
CA ASN A 78 1.05 8.85 -8.41
C ASN A 78 1.48 7.39 -8.16
N PHE A 79 0.52 6.45 -8.15
CA PHE A 79 0.83 5.04 -7.84
C PHE A 79 0.10 4.06 -8.76
N PHE A 80 0.82 3.06 -9.24
CA PHE A 80 0.41 2.23 -10.38
C PHE A 80 0.07 0.78 -10.01
N MET A 81 -0.34 0.53 -8.77
CA MET A 81 -0.83 -0.77 -8.34
C MET A 81 -1.94 -0.61 -7.30
N PRO A 82 -2.89 -1.57 -7.21
CA PRO A 82 -3.92 -1.55 -6.20
C PRO A 82 -3.32 -1.62 -4.79
N LEU A 83 -3.77 -0.75 -3.90
CA LEU A 83 -3.30 -0.69 -2.52
C LEU A 83 -4.47 -0.77 -1.54
N PRO A 84 -4.37 -1.60 -0.49
CA PRO A 84 -5.32 -1.54 0.61
C PRO A 84 -5.14 -0.23 1.40
N PHE A 85 -6.24 0.33 1.89
CA PHE A 85 -6.27 1.45 2.83
C PHE A 85 -7.36 1.22 3.88
N ASP A 86 -7.11 1.63 5.12
CA ASP A 86 -8.15 1.74 6.14
C ASP A 86 -8.90 3.06 5.89
N ILE A 87 -10.17 3.00 5.50
CA ILE A 87 -11.00 4.18 5.19
C ILE A 87 -12.11 4.26 6.21
N ILE A 88 -12.25 5.41 6.87
CA ILE A 88 -13.33 5.68 7.82
C ILE A 88 -14.43 6.47 7.11
N THR A 89 -15.62 5.87 7.03
CA THR A 89 -16.86 6.53 6.59
C THR A 89 -17.92 6.36 7.67
N ASN A 90 -18.62 7.45 8.03
CA ASN A 90 -19.68 7.43 9.06
C ASN A 90 -19.26 6.66 10.34
N ASP A 91 -18.08 6.96 10.86
CA ASP A 91 -17.47 6.33 12.06
C ASP A 91 -17.18 4.82 11.95
N ARG A 92 -17.23 4.23 10.76
CA ARG A 92 -16.86 2.83 10.51
C ARG A 92 -15.60 2.75 9.67
N MET A 93 -14.61 2.01 10.18
CA MET A 93 -13.36 1.73 9.49
C MET A 93 -13.49 0.47 8.64
N ASN A 94 -13.20 0.59 7.35
CA ASN A 94 -13.16 -0.54 6.41
C ASN A 94 -11.81 -0.60 5.71
N LYS A 95 -11.23 -1.81 5.60
CA LYS A 95 -10.04 -2.03 4.78
C LYS A 95 -10.47 -2.24 3.33
N ILE A 96 -10.19 -1.28 2.46
CA ILE A 96 -10.61 -1.29 1.05
C ILE A 96 -9.37 -1.25 0.16
N VAL A 97 -9.35 -2.07 -0.88
CA VAL A 97 -8.30 -1.99 -1.92
C VAL A 97 -8.72 -0.94 -2.93
N ILE A 98 -7.95 0.13 -3.02
CA ILE A 98 -8.14 1.21 -4.00
C ILE A 98 -7.42 0.80 -5.30
N PRO A 99 -8.13 0.58 -6.42
CA PRO A 99 -7.52 0.32 -7.71
C PRO A 99 -7.04 1.64 -8.37
N LEU A 100 -6.44 1.57 -9.56
CA LEU A 100 -5.83 2.74 -10.22
C LEU A 100 -6.87 3.81 -10.58
N GLU A 101 -8.06 3.38 -10.97
CA GLU A 101 -9.20 4.22 -11.30
C GLU A 101 -9.76 4.96 -10.08
N GLY A 102 -9.46 4.50 -8.85
CA GLY A 102 -10.02 5.01 -7.61
C GLY A 102 -11.30 4.26 -7.19
N ILE A 103 -11.92 4.72 -6.11
CA ILE A 103 -13.19 4.20 -5.60
C ILE A 103 -14.15 5.35 -5.29
N VAL A 104 -15.45 5.06 -5.27
CA VAL A 104 -16.47 5.97 -4.75
C VAL A 104 -17.03 5.39 -3.46
N VAL A 105 -17.10 6.22 -2.43
CA VAL A 105 -17.69 5.87 -1.13
C VAL A 105 -18.80 6.84 -0.75
N GLU A 106 -19.80 6.34 -0.03
CA GLU A 106 -20.88 7.15 0.54
C GLU A 106 -20.55 7.51 1.99
N SER A 107 -20.59 8.79 2.34
CA SER A 107 -20.26 9.29 3.68
C SER A 107 -20.89 10.66 3.91
N VAL A 108 -21.40 10.91 5.13
CA VAL A 108 -21.98 12.20 5.53
C VAL A 108 -20.89 13.26 5.70
N LEU A 109 -19.71 12.85 6.16
CA LEU A 109 -18.53 13.69 6.34
C LEU A 109 -17.40 13.22 5.40
N PRO A 110 -16.42 14.09 5.07
CA PRO A 110 -15.27 13.69 4.29
C PRO A 110 -14.57 12.44 4.88
N PRO A 111 -14.38 11.38 4.09
CA PRO A 111 -13.75 10.14 4.56
C PRO A 111 -12.34 10.37 5.08
N GLN A 112 -11.98 9.71 6.18
CA GLN A 112 -10.60 9.72 6.66
C GLN A 112 -9.84 8.54 6.04
N VAL A 113 -8.75 8.82 5.32
CA VAL A 113 -7.94 7.80 4.65
C VAL A 113 -6.68 7.48 5.47
N ASP A 114 -6.55 6.20 5.84
CA ASP A 114 -5.42 5.61 6.57
C ASP A 114 -5.01 6.43 7.81
N ALA A 115 -5.97 6.58 8.73
CA ALA A 115 -5.79 7.30 10.00
C ALA A 115 -4.69 6.69 10.89
N LYS A 116 -4.39 5.39 10.73
CA LYS A 116 -3.32 4.70 11.47
C LYS A 116 -1.92 4.92 10.88
N GLY A 117 -1.82 5.48 9.67
CA GLY A 117 -0.54 5.85 9.06
C GLY A 117 0.28 4.66 8.54
N PHE A 118 -0.35 3.65 7.93
CA PHE A 118 0.37 2.52 7.32
C PHE A 118 1.23 2.92 6.13
N TYR A 119 0.87 4.01 5.43
CA TYR A 119 1.63 4.55 4.31
C TYR A 119 2.09 5.98 4.58
N LEU A 120 3.29 6.28 4.10
CA LEU A 120 3.74 7.66 3.95
C LEU A 120 2.99 8.30 2.78
N LYS A 121 2.14 9.28 3.10
CA LYS A 121 1.17 9.85 2.17
C LYS A 121 0.87 11.31 2.47
N LYS A 122 0.35 11.99 1.45
CA LYS A 122 -0.35 13.27 1.55
C LYS A 122 -1.81 13.03 1.17
N VAL A 123 -2.74 13.54 1.99
CA VAL A 123 -4.18 13.49 1.68
C VAL A 123 -4.63 14.90 1.33
N THR A 124 -5.21 15.07 0.15
CA THR A 124 -5.75 16.35 -0.32
C THR A 124 -7.27 16.23 -0.43
N LEU A 125 -7.99 17.09 0.30
CA LEU A 125 -9.44 17.23 0.18
C LEU A 125 -9.76 18.31 -0.85
N GLN A 126 -10.67 18.01 -1.80
CA GLN A 126 -11.14 18.93 -2.84
C GLN A 126 -12.66 18.94 -2.98
#